data_AF-A0A9E2M4K0-F1
#
_entry.id   AF-A0A9E2M4K0-F1
#
_cell.length_a   1.000
_cell.length_b   1.000
_cell.length_c   1.000
_cell.angle_alpha   90.00
_cell.angle_beta   90.00
_cell.angle_gamma   90.00
#
_symmetry.space_group_name_H-M   'P 1'
#
loop_
_entity.id
_entity.type
_entity.pdbx_description
1 polymer ?
#
loop_
_entity_poly.entity_id
_entity_poly.type
_entity_poly.pdbx_seq_one_letter_code
_entity_poly.pdbx_strand_id
1 'polypeptide(L)'
;MDPNLFHVDWGRLSEVLIAIIVLSFVIERALSVLFESRFFISRFKERSLKELIAFIVGAVVCWYWDFDAVSMIFLRENVTVWGAIITGAVVAGGSKASIKLFQDLMNVKSTAARATDVAASGKTP
;
A
#
# COMPACT_ATOMS: atom_id res chain seq x y z
N MET A 1 -32.28 5.92 6.94
CA MET A 1 -31.14 5.17 6.37
C MET A 1 -31.73 4.02 5.60
N ASP A 2 -31.86 4.15 4.28
CA ASP A 2 -32.42 3.10 3.44
C ASP A 2 -31.30 2.07 3.16
N PRO A 3 -31.42 0.80 3.60
CA PRO A 3 -30.36 -0.20 3.47
C PRO A 3 -30.00 -0.55 2.01
N ASN A 4 -30.85 -0.15 1.05
CA ASN A 4 -30.64 -0.38 -0.38
C ASN A 4 -29.75 0.68 -1.07
N LEU A 5 -29.28 1.72 -0.35
CA LEU A 5 -28.39 2.77 -0.89
C LEU A 5 -26.93 2.33 -1.06
N PHE A 6 -26.54 1.17 -0.52
CA PHE A 6 -25.20 0.59 -0.66
C PHE A 6 -25.20 -0.64 -1.57
N HIS A 7 -25.85 -0.55 -2.74
CA HIS A 7 -25.59 -1.51 -3.81
C HIS A 7 -24.18 -1.25 -4.36
N VAL A 8 -23.21 -1.92 -3.76
CA VAL A 8 -21.85 -2.01 -4.28
C VAL A 8 -21.92 -2.82 -5.56
N ASP A 9 -21.54 -2.19 -6.68
CA ASP A 9 -21.36 -2.88 -7.95
C ASP A 9 -20.11 -3.76 -7.85
N TRP A 10 -20.32 -5.05 -7.61
CA TRP A 10 -19.25 -6.04 -7.48
C TRP A 10 -18.40 -6.18 -8.75
N GLY A 11 -18.99 -5.93 -9.93
CA GLY A 11 -18.27 -5.95 -11.20
C GLY A 11 -17.24 -4.85 -11.23
N ARG A 12 -17.68 -3.60 -11.01
CA ARG A 12 -16.77 -2.45 -10.96
C ARG A 12 -15.77 -2.53 -9.81
N LEU A 13 -16.20 -2.99 -8.64
CA LEU A 13 -15.29 -3.19 -7.50
C LEU A 13 -14.15 -4.13 -7.89
N SER A 14 -14.46 -5.27 -8.52
CA SER A 14 -13.44 -6.24 -8.93
C SER A 14 -12.48 -5.67 -9.96
N GLU A 15 -12.98 -4.88 -10.92
CA GLU A 15 -12.17 -4.22 -11.95
C GLU A 15 -11.19 -3.21 -11.33
N VAL A 16 -11.68 -2.36 -10.43
CA VAL A 16 -10.86 -1.38 -9.70
C VAL A 16 -9.82 -2.08 -8.83
N LEU A 17 -10.19 -3.16 -8.13
CA LEU A 17 -9.25 -3.92 -7.30
C LEU A 17 -8.15 -4.58 -8.14
N ILE A 18 -8.49 -5.19 -9.27
CA ILE A 18 -7.51 -5.77 -10.21
C ILE A 18 -6.57 -4.68 -10.72
N ALA A 19 -7.11 -3.53 -11.12
CA ALA A 19 -6.31 -2.40 -11.58
C ALA A 19 -5.33 -1.90 -10.49
N ILE A 20 -5.78 -1.75 -9.24
CA ILE A 20 -4.93 -1.38 -8.11
C ILE A 20 -3.82 -2.40 -7.89
N ILE A 21 -4.13 -3.70 -7.93
CA ILE A 21 -3.14 -4.77 -7.73
C ILE A 21 -2.07 -4.74 -8.83
N VAL A 22 -2.49 -4.66 -10.09
CA VAL A 22 -1.59 -4.59 -11.25
C VAL A 22 -0.73 -3.33 -11.17
N LEU A 23 -1.33 -2.17 -10.88
CA LEU A 23 -0.64 -0.89 -10.77
C LEU A 23 0.38 -0.91 -9.62
N SER A 24 0.00 -1.46 -8.47
CA SER A 24 0.89 -1.61 -7.30
C SER A 24 2.11 -2.46 -7.66
N PHE A 25 1.91 -3.58 -8.35
CA PHE A 25 3.02 -4.42 -8.79
C PHE A 25 3.94 -3.70 -9.79
N VAL A 26 3.38 -2.99 -10.77
CA VAL A 26 4.16 -2.24 -11.76
C VAL A 26 5.01 -1.16 -11.09
N ILE A 27 4.42 -0.35 -10.21
CA ILE A 27 5.14 0.71 -9.49
C ILE A 27 6.21 0.12 -8.59
N GLU A 28 5.90 -0.96 -7.88
CA GLU A 28 6.85 -1.64 -7.00
C GLU A 28 8.05 -2.18 -7.79
N ARG A 29 7.83 -2.86 -8.92
CA ARG A 29 8.90 -3.40 -9.76
C ARG A 29 9.71 -2.31 -10.45
N ALA A 30 9.09 -1.22 -10.87
CA ALA A 30 9.80 -0.09 -11.47
C ALA A 30 10.72 0.61 -10.46
N LEU A 31 10.21 0.84 -9.24
CA LEU A 31 10.96 1.50 -8.18
C LEU A 31 12.01 0.59 -7.53
N SER A 32 11.79 -0.72 -7.47
CA SER A 32 12.78 -1.66 -6.91
C SER A 32 14.10 -1.59 -7.66
N VAL A 33 14.08 -1.48 -9.00
CA VAL A 33 15.28 -1.32 -9.82
C VAL A 33 16.06 -0.06 -9.44
N LEU A 34 15.37 1.05 -9.17
CA LEU A 34 16.00 2.30 -8.73
C LEU A 34 16.54 2.20 -7.30
N PHE A 35 15.78 1.61 -6.39
CA PHE A 35 16.11 1.48 -4.96
C PHE A 35 17.16 0.42 -4.64
N GLU A 36 17.37 -0.55 -5.53
CA GLU A 36 18.43 -1.55 -5.45
C GLU A 36 19.74 -1.08 -6.09
N SER A 37 19.73 0.04 -6.82
CA SER A 37 20.96 0.63 -7.34
C SER A 37 21.93 0.94 -6.19
N ARG A 38 23.21 0.56 -6.34
CA ARG A 38 24.24 0.74 -5.31
C ARG A 38 24.39 2.20 -4.85
N PHE A 39 24.10 3.14 -5.75
CA PHE A 39 24.09 4.58 -5.48
C PHE A 39 23.01 4.97 -4.46
N PHE A 40 21.79 4.46 -4.64
CA PHE A 40 20.67 4.76 -3.74
C PHE A 40 20.89 4.16 -2.34
N ILE A 41 21.37 2.90 -2.27
CA ILE A 41 21.67 2.22 -1.00
C ILE A 41 22.78 2.94 -0.22
N SER A 42 23.82 3.41 -0.93
CA SER A 42 24.94 4.13 -0.30
C SER A 42 24.53 5.50 0.26
N ARG A 43 23.53 6.16 -0.33
CA ARG A 43 23.14 7.54 0.03
C ARG A 43 21.95 7.61 0.98
N PHE A 44 21.07 6.62 0.94
CA PHE A 44 19.81 6.58 1.69
C PHE A 44 19.68 5.24 2.40
N LYS A 45 20.26 5.18 3.61
CA LYS A 45 20.25 3.99 4.48
C LYS A 45 18.92 3.77 5.21
N GLU A 46 18.00 4.74 5.15
CA GLU A 46 16.72 4.73 5.87
C GLU A 46 15.61 4.05 5.07
N ARG A 47 14.97 3.03 5.68
CA ARG A 47 13.85 2.27 5.10
C ARG A 47 12.66 3.15 4.74
N SER A 48 12.40 4.19 5.54
CA SER A 48 11.22 5.06 5.42
C SER A 48 11.23 5.92 4.15
N LEU A 49 12.41 6.26 3.61
CA LEU A 49 12.49 7.15 2.44
C LEU A 49 12.03 6.44 1.16
N LYS A 50 12.31 5.15 1.03
CA LYS A 50 11.85 4.33 -0.11
C LYS A 50 10.33 4.31 -0.18
N GLU A 51 9.69 4.22 0.97
CA GLU A 51 8.23 4.16 1.11
C GLU A 51 7.59 5.51 0.80
N LEU A 52 8.19 6.61 1.26
CA LEU A 52 7.74 7.96 0.93
C LEU A 52 7.84 8.24 -0.57
N ILE A 53 8.96 7.84 -1.20
CA ILE A 53 9.13 8.00 -2.65
C ILE A 53 8.09 7.14 -3.40
N ALA A 54 7.86 5.90 -2.97
CA ALA A 54 6.83 5.05 -3.57
C ALA A 54 5.43 5.66 -3.44
N PHE A 55 5.12 6.25 -2.28
CA PHE A 55 3.88 6.98 -2.06
C PHE A 55 3.72 8.18 -3.00
N ILE A 56 4.75 9.04 -3.08
CA ILE A 56 4.72 10.23 -3.94
C ILE A 56 4.57 9.83 -5.40
N VAL A 57 5.35 8.84 -5.87
CA VAL A 57 5.27 8.35 -7.24
C VAL A 57 3.91 7.73 -7.51
N GLY A 58 3.37 6.92 -6.58
CA GLY A 58 2.03 6.35 -6.68
C GLY A 58 0.94 7.42 -6.80
N ALA A 59 1.00 8.46 -5.95
CA ALA A 59 0.05 9.56 -5.98
C ALA A 59 0.15 10.38 -7.29
N VAL A 60 1.36 10.65 -7.78
CA VAL A 60 1.57 11.36 -9.05
C VAL A 60 1.07 10.54 -10.23
N VAL A 61 1.33 9.22 -10.27
CA VAL A 61 0.83 8.35 -11.33
C VAL A 61 -0.69 8.28 -11.31
N CYS A 62 -1.30 8.12 -10.13
CA CYS A 62 -2.76 8.11 -9.99
C CYS A 62 -3.38 9.45 -10.42
N TRP A 63 -2.73 10.58 -10.08
CA TRP A 63 -3.20 11.90 -10.51
C TRP A 63 -3.04 12.10 -12.02
N TYR A 64 -1.92 11.69 -12.61
CA TYR A 64 -1.67 11.82 -14.05
C TYR A 64 -2.58 10.93 -14.91
N TRP A 65 -3.01 9.79 -14.38
CA TRP A 65 -3.94 8.86 -15.05
C TRP A 65 -5.39 9.06 -14.66
N ASP A 66 -5.73 10.11 -13.90
CA ASP A 66 -7.07 10.35 -13.36
C ASP A 66 -7.67 9.12 -12.66
N PHE A 67 -6.79 8.31 -12.05
CA PHE A 67 -7.14 7.05 -11.41
C PHE A 67 -7.55 7.30 -9.96
N ASP A 68 -8.85 7.51 -9.76
CA ASP A 68 -9.49 7.66 -8.45
C ASP A 68 -10.40 6.46 -8.16
N ALA A 69 -9.84 5.45 -7.48
CA ALA A 69 -10.55 4.24 -7.11
C ALA A 69 -11.75 4.54 -6.18
N VAL A 70 -11.66 5.58 -5.35
CA VAL A 70 -12.74 5.96 -4.44
C VAL A 70 -13.93 6.48 -5.24
N SER A 71 -13.69 7.40 -6.19
CA SER A 71 -14.76 7.93 -7.04
C SER A 71 -15.33 6.89 -8.01
N MET A 72 -14.49 5.95 -8.50
CA MET A 72 -14.94 4.82 -9.32
C MET A 72 -15.87 3.87 -8.54
N ILE A 73 -15.53 3.52 -7.29
CA ILE A 73 -16.37 2.65 -6.44
C ILE A 73 -17.67 3.35 -6.03
N PHE A 74 -17.62 4.65 -5.73
CA PHE A 74 -18.78 5.41 -5.24
C PHE A 74 -19.59 6.13 -6.33
N LEU A 75 -19.39 5.81 -7.61
CA LEU A 75 -20.14 6.38 -8.74
C LEU A 75 -20.16 7.93 -8.73
N ARG A 76 -19.05 8.58 -8.38
CA ARG A 76 -18.94 10.03 -8.52
C ARG A 76 -18.42 10.37 -9.90
N GLU A 77 -19.09 11.30 -10.58
CA GLU A 77 -18.72 11.79 -11.91
C GLU A 77 -17.42 12.61 -11.91
N ASN A 78 -16.93 13.05 -10.76
CA ASN A 78 -15.73 13.88 -10.67
C ASN A 78 -14.60 13.13 -9.97
N VAL A 79 -13.48 13.01 -10.69
CA VAL A 79 -12.19 12.59 -10.13
C VAL A 79 -11.77 13.62 -9.09
N THR A 80 -11.58 13.18 -7.85
CA THR A 80 -11.19 14.08 -6.77
C THR A 80 -9.69 13.95 -6.52
N VAL A 81 -9.02 15.09 -6.36
CA VAL A 81 -7.58 15.10 -5.99
C VAL A 81 -7.34 14.28 -4.72
N TRP A 82 -8.28 14.33 -3.77
CA TRP A 82 -8.24 13.53 -2.56
C TRP A 82 -8.37 12.03 -2.81
N GLY A 83 -9.27 11.62 -3.71
CA GLY A 83 -9.43 10.22 -4.08
C GLY A 83 -8.22 9.66 -4.84
N ALA A 84 -7.59 10.46 -5.70
CA ALA A 84 -6.31 10.09 -6.34
C ALA A 84 -5.17 9.94 -5.32
N ILE A 85 -5.07 10.82 -4.32
CA ILE A 85 -4.08 10.71 -3.23
C ILE A 85 -4.32 9.43 -2.41
N ILE A 86 -5.58 9.15 -2.03
CA ILE A 86 -5.94 7.94 -1.28
C ILE A 86 -5.64 6.69 -2.11
N THR A 87 -5.96 6.71 -3.40
CA THR A 87 -5.67 5.61 -4.32
C THR A 87 -4.17 5.38 -4.44
N GLY A 88 -3.39 6.44 -4.61
CA GLY A 88 -1.92 6.39 -4.58
C GLY A 88 -1.37 5.85 -3.26
N ALA A 89 -2.01 6.19 -2.12
CA ALA A 89 -1.69 5.66 -0.81
C ALA A 89 -1.88 4.14 -0.72
N VAL A 90 -2.99 3.64 -1.24
CA VAL A 90 -3.32 2.21 -1.27
C VAL A 90 -2.34 1.47 -2.18
N VAL A 91 -2.09 2.01 -3.38
CA VAL A 91 -1.17 1.44 -4.37
C VAL A 91 0.26 1.36 -3.81
N ALA A 92 0.73 2.40 -3.12
CA ALA A 92 2.05 2.44 -2.51
C ALA A 92 2.16 1.67 -1.18
N GLY A 93 1.06 1.58 -0.42
CA GLY A 93 0.99 0.91 0.88
C GLY A 93 0.72 -0.59 0.82
N GLY A 94 0.31 -1.10 -0.37
CA GLY A 94 -0.12 -2.48 -0.57
C GLY A 94 0.86 -3.52 -0.03
N SER A 95 2.16 -3.38 -0.32
CA SER A 95 3.16 -4.41 0.03
C SER A 95 3.37 -4.59 1.54
N LYS A 96 3.27 -3.52 2.33
CA LYS A 96 3.34 -3.61 3.80
C LYS A 96 2.08 -4.21 4.40
N ALA A 97 0.92 -3.84 3.87
CA ALA A 97 -0.36 -4.38 4.32
C ALA A 97 -0.44 -5.89 4.02
N SER A 98 0.00 -6.32 2.83
CA SER A 98 0.05 -7.73 2.45
C SER A 98 1.06 -8.52 3.29
N ILE A 99 2.27 -7.98 3.54
CA ILE A 99 3.27 -8.65 4.39
C ILE A 99 2.76 -8.77 5.84
N LYS A 100 2.15 -7.71 6.37
CA LYS A 100 1.58 -7.73 7.72
C LYS A 100 0.40 -8.70 7.80
N LEU A 101 -0.50 -8.71 6.82
CA LEU A 101 -1.58 -9.68 6.72
C LEU A 101 -1.04 -11.12 6.65
N PHE A 102 0.03 -11.37 5.89
CA PHE A 102 0.66 -12.69 5.78
C PHE A 102 1.36 -13.10 7.09
N GLN A 103 1.99 -12.15 7.79
CA GLN A 103 2.56 -12.36 9.13
C GLN A 103 1.49 -12.64 10.18
N ASP A 104 0.37 -11.92 10.12
CA ASP A 104 -0.79 -12.07 11.01
C ASP A 104 -1.52 -13.41 10.76
N LEU A 105 -1.70 -13.80 9.49
CA LEU A 105 -2.31 -15.08 9.10
C LEU A 105 -1.42 -16.29 9.42
N MET A 106 -0.11 -16.18 9.21
CA MET A 106 0.83 -17.27 9.50
C MET A 106 1.27 -17.32 10.97
N ASN A 107 0.88 -16.34 11.80
CA ASN A 107 1.31 -16.20 13.20
C ASN A 107 2.83 -16.37 13.39
N VAL A 108 3.63 -16.05 12.37
CA VAL A 108 5.10 -16.12 12.42
C VAL A 108 5.56 -14.85 13.12
N LYS A 109 5.44 -14.86 14.46
CA LYS A 109 6.12 -13.89 15.30
C LYS A 109 7.61 -14.04 15.05
N SER A 110 8.17 -13.10 14.28
CA SER A 110 9.61 -12.99 14.10
C SER A 110 10.30 -13.08 15.45
N THR A 111 11.24 -14.01 15.59
CA THR A 111 12.01 -14.28 16.81
C THR A 111 12.67 -13.01 17.37
N ALA A 112 12.86 -11.97 16.53
CA ALA A 112 13.34 -10.65 16.92
C ALA A 112 12.36 -9.86 17.82
N ALA A 113 11.04 -9.95 17.59
CA ALA A 113 10.05 -9.33 18.47
C ALA A 113 9.95 -10.05 19.82
N ARG A 114 10.12 -11.38 19.80
CA ARG A 114 10.17 -12.20 21.03
C ARG A 114 11.42 -11.89 21.86
N ALA A 115 12.54 -11.54 21.24
CA ALA A 115 13.76 -11.12 21.96
C ALA A 115 13.59 -9.78 22.68
N THR A 116 12.90 -8.80 22.08
CA THR A 116 12.58 -7.52 22.74
C THR A 116 11.51 -7.65 23.82
N ASP A 117 10.48 -8.50 23.62
CA ASP A 117 9.46 -8.77 24.66
C ASP A 117 10.04 -9.54 25.85
N VAL A 118 10.96 -10.48 25.62
CA VAL A 118 11.67 -11.20 26.70
C VAL A 118 12.64 -10.27 27.44
N ALA A 119 13.35 -9.40 26.72
CA ALA A 119 14.21 -8.38 27.33
C ALA A 119 13.42 -7.35 28.16
N ALA A 120 12.18 -7.02 27.76
CA ALA A 120 11.29 -6.13 28.50
C ALA A 120 10.54 -6.82 29.65
N SER A 121 10.30 -8.13 29.56
CA SER A 121 9.55 -8.90 30.57
C SER A 121 10.37 -9.33 31.79
N GLY A 122 11.69 -9.13 31.82
CA GLY A 122 12.52 -9.33 33.02
C GLY A 122 12.44 -10.71 33.69
N LYS A 123 11.99 -11.75 32.96
CA LYS A 123 11.91 -13.12 33.46
C LYS A 123 13.04 -13.93 32.85
N THR A 124 14.13 -14.06 33.61
CA THR A 124 15.11 -15.13 33.42
C THR A 124 14.47 -16.49 33.74
N PRO A 125 14.95 -17.59 33.11
CA PRO A 125 14.42 -18.94 33.31
C PRO A 125 14.50 -19.42 34.76
#